data_AF-A0A9N8EAJ3-F1
#
_entry.id   AF-A0A9N8EAJ3-F1
#
_cell.length_a   1.000
_cell.length_b   1.000
_cell.length_c   1.000
_cell.angle_alpha   90.00
_cell.angle_beta   90.00
_cell.angle_gamma   90.00
#
_symmetry.space_group_name_H-M   'P 1'
#
loop_
_entity.id
_entity.type
_entity.pdbx_description
1 polymer ?
#
loop_
_entity_poly.entity_id
_entity_poly.type
_entity_poly.pdbx_seq_one_letter_code
_entity_poly.pdbx_strand_id
1 'polypeptide(L)'
;MPLSNTAIVLPADFVPTEHTIIIGRGRVIKQHSANKKFDKMVESCAKEYAAAPCKAEKGLLLTRMINEIHDAAPMAGFVRKDPTTNQWTLVEEALARQTAAQAMRNVLSHSYRSSKQFKSKRRLQQIAAAKQQQVQAPTPVFTMSLPLRCVSPSESSVSSQESSSRSTCRRSDTVALSKDTVFILMSAFGNNVSENPFEPRPLATTQVDVFEPIPLAL
;
A
#
# COMPACT_ATOMS: atom_id res chain seq x y z
N MET A 1 -29.44 -9.99 3.89
CA MET A 1 -28.95 -11.38 3.99
C MET A 1 -27.48 -11.33 4.38
N PRO A 2 -27.11 -11.65 5.62
CA PRO A 2 -25.70 -11.77 5.98
C PRO A 2 -25.14 -13.02 5.29
N LEU A 3 -24.27 -12.83 4.29
CA LEU A 3 -23.51 -13.91 3.67
C LEU A 3 -22.57 -14.47 4.74
N SER A 4 -22.85 -15.66 5.25
CA SER A 4 -22.00 -16.36 6.20
C SER A 4 -20.63 -16.60 5.55
N ASN A 5 -19.63 -15.89 6.08
CA ASN A 5 -18.24 -15.93 5.65
C ASN A 5 -17.60 -17.27 6.06
N THR A 6 -18.01 -18.35 5.40
CA THR A 6 -17.51 -19.71 5.65
C THR A 6 -16.42 -20.01 4.64
N ALA A 7 -15.18 -20.09 5.12
CA ALA A 7 -14.06 -20.55 4.31
C ALA A 7 -14.31 -22.01 3.90
N ILE A 8 -14.36 -22.26 2.59
CA ILE A 8 -14.57 -23.62 2.07
C ILE A 8 -13.25 -24.39 2.26
N VAL A 9 -13.28 -25.39 3.13
CA VAL A 9 -12.13 -26.26 3.40
C VAL A 9 -12.04 -27.32 2.29
N LEU A 10 -10.86 -27.48 1.72
CA LEU A 10 -10.57 -28.48 0.70
C LEU A 10 -10.27 -29.85 1.36
N PRO A 11 -10.39 -30.96 0.62
CA PRO A 11 -10.05 -32.30 1.12
C PRO A 11 -8.63 -32.37 1.70
N ALA A 12 -8.42 -33.23 2.70
CA ALA A 12 -7.11 -33.39 3.35
C ALA A 12 -6.00 -33.81 2.37
N ASP A 13 -6.36 -34.55 1.32
CA ASP A 13 -5.46 -35.02 0.27
C ASP A 13 -5.25 -34.00 -0.85
N PHE A 14 -5.75 -32.77 -0.70
CA PHE A 14 -5.60 -31.72 -1.70
C PHE A 14 -4.13 -31.32 -1.84
N VAL A 15 -3.59 -31.52 -3.04
CA VAL A 15 -2.25 -31.06 -3.43
C VAL A 15 -2.41 -29.90 -4.42
N PRO A 16 -1.85 -28.71 -4.15
CA PRO A 16 -1.88 -27.61 -5.09
C PRO A 16 -1.26 -28.00 -6.44
N THR A 17 -2.04 -27.87 -7.50
CA THR A 17 -1.62 -28.16 -8.88
C THR A 17 -0.95 -26.92 -9.50
N GLU A 18 -0.36 -27.06 -10.69
CA GLU A 18 0.30 -25.96 -11.42
C GLU A 18 -0.59 -24.77 -11.80
N HIS A 19 -1.90 -24.91 -11.66
CA HIS A 19 -2.89 -23.86 -11.93
C HIS A 19 -3.49 -23.27 -10.65
N THR A 20 -3.17 -23.85 -9.48
CA THR A 20 -3.67 -23.39 -8.19
C THR A 20 -2.71 -22.41 -7.57
N ILE A 21 -3.18 -21.17 -7.37
CA ILE A 21 -2.37 -20.09 -6.82
C ILE A 21 -2.41 -20.15 -5.31
N ILE A 22 -1.23 -20.22 -4.70
CA ILE A 22 -1.08 -20.31 -3.26
C ILE A 22 -0.88 -18.90 -2.69
N ILE A 23 -1.79 -18.49 -1.80
CA ILE A 23 -1.69 -17.25 -1.06
C ILE A 23 -0.90 -17.50 0.23
N GLY A 24 0.22 -16.82 0.36
CA GLY A 24 1.05 -16.88 1.56
C GLY A 24 2.34 -16.07 1.43
N ARG A 25 3.21 -16.21 2.42
CA ARG A 25 4.54 -15.58 2.46
C ARG A 25 5.62 -16.64 2.43
N GLY A 26 6.77 -16.31 1.86
CA GLY A 26 7.95 -17.17 1.84
C GLY A 26 8.45 -17.49 0.43
N ARG A 27 9.69 -17.98 0.35
CA ARG A 27 10.38 -18.27 -0.92
C ARG A 27 9.76 -19.46 -1.65
N VAL A 28 9.38 -20.52 -0.93
CA VAL A 28 8.79 -21.74 -1.48
C VAL A 28 7.50 -21.43 -2.24
N ILE A 29 6.60 -20.67 -1.61
CA ILE A 29 5.32 -20.25 -2.20
C ILE A 29 5.54 -19.41 -3.46
N LYS A 30 6.47 -18.45 -3.42
CA LYS A 30 6.83 -17.63 -4.59
C LYS A 30 7.45 -18.45 -5.73
N GLN A 31 8.11 -19.55 -5.43
CA GLN A 31 8.75 -20.40 -6.43
C GLN A 31 7.78 -21.38 -7.12
N HIS A 32 6.56 -21.52 -6.58
CA HIS A 32 5.51 -22.35 -7.15
C HIS A 32 5.18 -21.95 -8.59
N SER A 33 4.94 -22.94 -9.46
CA SER A 33 4.72 -22.72 -10.90
C SER A 33 3.51 -21.83 -11.15
N ALA A 34 2.39 -22.05 -10.45
CA ALA A 34 1.19 -21.23 -10.55
C ALA A 34 1.44 -19.77 -10.15
N ASN A 35 2.19 -19.54 -9.07
CA ASN A 35 2.49 -18.19 -8.59
C ASN A 35 3.42 -17.44 -9.55
N LYS A 36 4.36 -18.12 -10.19
CA LYS A 36 5.19 -17.52 -11.26
C LYS A 36 4.36 -17.15 -12.49
N LYS A 37 3.41 -18.00 -12.90
CA LYS A 37 2.47 -17.70 -13.99
C LYS A 37 1.62 -16.47 -13.64
N PHE A 38 1.10 -16.43 -12.42
CA PHE A 38 0.37 -15.29 -11.87
C PHE A 38 1.20 -14.01 -11.87
N ASP A 39 2.45 -14.04 -11.39
CA ASP A 39 3.33 -12.87 -11.38
C ASP A 39 3.54 -12.32 -12.82
N LYS A 40 3.75 -13.19 -13.81
CA LYS A 40 3.87 -12.79 -15.22
C LYS A 40 2.59 -12.13 -15.76
N MET A 41 1.43 -12.66 -15.40
CA MET A 41 0.13 -12.11 -15.78
C MET A 41 -0.12 -10.74 -15.11
N VAL A 42 0.32 -10.58 -13.85
CA VAL A 42 0.30 -9.30 -13.16
C VAL A 42 1.21 -8.30 -13.87
N GLU A 43 2.42 -8.71 -14.27
CA GLU A 43 3.36 -7.85 -15.00
C GLU A 43 2.81 -7.38 -16.36
N SER A 44 2.12 -8.23 -17.11
CA SER A 44 1.50 -7.85 -18.39
C SER A 44 0.37 -6.82 -18.19
N CYS A 45 -0.47 -7.01 -17.18
CA CYS A 45 -1.60 -6.13 -16.90
C CYS A 45 -1.23 -4.88 -16.07
N ALA A 46 -0.02 -4.81 -15.49
CA ALA A 46 0.40 -3.72 -14.61
C ALA A 46 0.40 -2.35 -15.32
N LYS A 47 0.73 -2.32 -16.62
CA LYS A 47 0.74 -1.08 -17.41
C LYS A 47 -0.68 -0.52 -17.59
N GLU A 48 -1.63 -1.37 -17.95
CA GLU A 48 -3.04 -1.01 -18.09
C GLU A 48 -3.63 -0.57 -16.74
N TYR A 49 -3.29 -1.29 -15.67
CA TYR A 49 -3.70 -0.94 -14.30
C TYR A 49 -3.18 0.44 -13.86
N ALA A 50 -1.96 0.80 -14.24
CA ALA A 50 -1.39 2.12 -13.95
C ALA A 50 -2.02 3.23 -14.78
N ALA A 51 -2.36 2.95 -16.04
CA ALA A 51 -2.99 3.90 -16.95
C ALA A 51 -4.47 4.16 -16.63
N ALA A 52 -5.14 3.23 -15.95
CA ALA A 52 -6.56 3.33 -15.61
C ALA A 52 -6.86 4.61 -14.77
N PRO A 53 -7.70 5.54 -15.26
CA PRO A 53 -8.01 6.81 -14.58
C PRO A 53 -8.78 6.64 -13.28
N CYS A 54 -9.70 5.67 -13.21
CA CYS A 54 -10.63 5.55 -12.09
C CYS A 54 -10.51 4.22 -11.31
N LYS A 55 -11.00 4.23 -10.07
CA LYS A 55 -11.01 3.03 -9.20
C LYS A 55 -11.90 1.92 -9.76
N ALA A 56 -12.99 2.27 -10.46
CA ALA A 56 -13.91 1.30 -11.04
C ALA A 56 -13.24 0.48 -12.16
N GLU A 57 -12.55 1.14 -13.09
CA GLU A 57 -11.78 0.47 -14.15
C GLU A 57 -10.66 -0.41 -13.60
N LYS A 58 -9.94 0.06 -12.56
CA LYS A 58 -8.97 -0.77 -11.84
C LYS A 58 -9.62 -2.01 -11.24
N GLY A 59 -10.83 -1.88 -10.70
CA GLY A 59 -11.62 -3.00 -10.21
C GLY A 59 -11.96 -4.00 -11.31
N LEU A 60 -12.39 -3.51 -12.48
CA LEU A 60 -12.77 -4.33 -13.63
C LEU A 60 -11.56 -5.11 -14.18
N LEU A 61 -10.39 -4.50 -14.27
CA LEU A 61 -9.14 -5.18 -14.65
C LEU A 61 -8.80 -6.32 -13.70
N LEU A 62 -8.96 -6.10 -12.39
CA LEU A 62 -8.71 -7.15 -11.39
C LEU A 62 -9.74 -8.28 -11.50
N THR A 63 -11.03 -7.96 -11.66
CA THR A 63 -12.08 -8.97 -11.86
C THR A 63 -11.83 -9.79 -13.11
N ARG A 64 -11.47 -9.17 -14.24
CA ARG A 64 -11.13 -9.87 -15.48
C ARG A 64 -9.99 -10.87 -15.28
N MET A 65 -8.92 -10.44 -14.62
CA MET A 65 -7.77 -11.29 -14.32
C MET A 65 -8.14 -12.48 -13.43
N ILE A 66 -8.97 -12.26 -12.42
CA ILE A 66 -9.41 -13.32 -11.51
C ILE A 66 -10.29 -14.33 -12.25
N ASN A 67 -11.20 -13.86 -13.11
CA ASN A 67 -12.04 -14.73 -13.92
C ASN A 67 -11.17 -15.62 -14.84
N GLU A 68 -10.14 -15.06 -15.48
CA GLU A 68 -9.20 -15.84 -16.31
C GLU A 68 -8.49 -16.95 -15.51
N ILE A 69 -8.15 -16.69 -14.25
CA ILE A 69 -7.58 -17.71 -13.34
C ILE A 69 -8.62 -18.79 -13.01
N HIS A 70 -9.86 -18.39 -12.71
CA HIS A 70 -10.94 -19.33 -12.39
C HIS A 70 -11.30 -20.21 -13.59
N ASP A 71 -11.31 -19.65 -14.79
CA ASP A 71 -11.56 -20.38 -16.05
C ASP A 71 -10.45 -21.41 -16.31
N ALA A 72 -9.20 -21.07 -15.98
CA ALA A 72 -8.06 -21.98 -16.11
C ALA A 72 -8.02 -23.08 -15.03
N ALA A 73 -8.68 -22.88 -13.89
CA ALA A 73 -8.63 -23.79 -12.73
C ALA A 73 -10.00 -23.88 -12.02
N PRO A 74 -10.98 -24.59 -12.61
CA PRO A 74 -12.34 -24.63 -12.08
C PRO A 74 -12.42 -25.28 -10.69
N MET A 75 -11.52 -26.20 -10.36
CA MET A 75 -11.48 -26.86 -9.05
C MET A 75 -10.83 -26.02 -7.95
N ALA A 76 -9.87 -25.14 -8.28
CA ALA A 76 -9.14 -24.38 -7.26
C ALA A 76 -8.35 -23.21 -7.90
N GLY A 77 -8.93 -22.00 -7.86
CA GLY A 77 -8.24 -20.77 -8.25
C GLY A 77 -7.22 -20.35 -7.20
N PHE A 78 -7.68 -19.71 -6.12
CA PHE A 78 -6.82 -19.24 -5.03
C PHE A 78 -7.02 -20.10 -3.78
N VAL A 79 -5.92 -20.54 -3.18
CA VAL A 79 -5.93 -21.33 -1.94
C VAL A 79 -4.99 -20.74 -0.89
N ARG A 80 -5.33 -20.95 0.37
CA ARG A 80 -4.50 -20.58 1.51
C ARG A 80 -4.34 -21.80 2.40
N LYS A 81 -3.14 -22.00 2.96
CA LYS A 81 -2.92 -23.02 3.97
C LYS A 81 -3.19 -22.43 5.35
N ASP A 82 -4.08 -23.05 6.11
CA ASP A 82 -4.33 -22.62 7.49
C ASP A 82 -3.22 -23.16 8.40
N PRO A 83 -2.60 -22.31 9.24
CA PRO A 83 -1.45 -22.70 10.05
C PRO A 83 -1.82 -23.62 11.22
N THR A 84 -3.07 -23.57 11.68
CA THR A 84 -3.57 -24.35 12.82
C THR A 84 -3.95 -25.76 12.42
N THR A 85 -4.78 -25.90 11.38
CA THR A 85 -5.30 -27.20 10.90
C THR A 85 -4.37 -27.87 9.89
N ASN A 86 -3.41 -27.13 9.34
CA ASN A 86 -2.57 -27.54 8.21
C ASN A 86 -3.36 -27.92 6.94
N GLN A 87 -4.64 -27.57 6.87
CA GLN A 87 -5.51 -27.84 5.72
C GLN A 87 -5.51 -26.68 4.73
N TRP A 88 -5.85 -26.99 3.49
CA TRP A 88 -6.03 -25.99 2.44
C TRP A 88 -7.46 -25.45 2.48
N THR A 89 -7.60 -24.13 2.41
CA THR A 89 -8.88 -23.45 2.27
C THR A 89 -8.95 -22.71 0.95
N LEU A 90 -10.10 -22.81 0.29
CA LEU A 90 -10.42 -22.00 -0.86
C LEU A 90 -10.57 -20.55 -0.39
N VAL A 91 -9.96 -19.65 -1.15
CA VAL A 91 -9.99 -18.24 -0.86
C VAL A 91 -11.16 -17.58 -1.59
N GLU A 92 -11.89 -16.73 -0.87
CA GLU A 92 -12.96 -15.92 -1.43
C GLU A 92 -12.45 -14.94 -2.50
N GLU A 93 -13.29 -14.67 -3.50
CA GLU A 93 -13.00 -13.73 -4.58
C GLU A 93 -12.55 -12.35 -4.06
N ALA A 94 -13.14 -11.86 -2.96
CA ALA A 94 -12.75 -10.59 -2.34
C ALA A 94 -11.27 -10.56 -1.94
N LEU A 95 -10.77 -11.64 -1.33
CA LEU A 95 -9.38 -11.76 -0.89
C LEU A 95 -8.45 -12.05 -2.08
N ALA A 96 -8.90 -12.83 -3.06
CA ALA A 96 -8.20 -12.99 -4.34
C ALA A 96 -7.97 -11.63 -5.02
N ARG A 97 -9.00 -10.77 -5.05
CA ARG A 97 -8.93 -9.42 -5.62
C ARG A 97 -7.99 -8.50 -4.86
N GLN A 98 -8.01 -8.56 -3.53
CA GLN A 98 -7.05 -7.83 -2.70
C GLN A 98 -5.61 -8.28 -2.97
N THR A 99 -5.41 -9.59 -3.13
CA THR A 99 -4.10 -10.18 -3.44
C THR A 99 -3.59 -9.70 -4.81
N ALA A 100 -4.44 -9.75 -5.84
CA ALA A 100 -4.13 -9.23 -7.16
C ALA A 100 -3.82 -7.72 -7.15
N ALA A 101 -4.63 -6.92 -6.44
CA ALA A 101 -4.38 -5.50 -6.28
C ALA A 101 -3.04 -5.22 -5.59
N GLN A 102 -2.70 -6.01 -4.57
CA GLN A 102 -1.42 -5.87 -3.89
C GLN A 102 -0.24 -6.26 -4.78
N ALA A 103 -0.37 -7.34 -5.56
CA ALA A 103 0.64 -7.77 -6.53
C ALA A 103 0.90 -6.67 -7.58
N MET A 104 -0.16 -6.07 -8.13
CA MET A 104 -0.07 -4.93 -9.05
C MET A 104 0.73 -3.76 -8.45
N ARG A 105 0.39 -3.38 -7.21
CA ARG A 105 1.11 -2.30 -6.51
C ARG A 105 2.58 -2.63 -6.29
N ASN A 106 2.90 -3.89 -5.99
CA ASN A 106 4.29 -4.31 -5.80
C ASN A 106 5.09 -4.21 -7.10
N VAL A 107 4.54 -4.65 -8.23
CA VAL A 107 5.18 -4.52 -9.55
C VAL A 107 5.42 -3.04 -9.91
N LEU A 108 4.42 -2.19 -9.67
CA LEU A 108 4.53 -0.76 -9.94
C LEU A 108 5.44 -0.01 -8.96
N SER A 109 5.73 -0.56 -7.78
CA SER A 109 6.55 0.11 -6.78
C SER A 109 7.99 0.39 -7.22
N HIS A 110 8.52 -0.43 -8.14
CA HIS A 110 9.88 -0.27 -8.67
C HIS A 110 10.03 0.88 -9.67
N SER A 111 8.94 1.27 -10.34
CA SER A 111 8.97 2.40 -11.28
C SER A 111 9.12 3.75 -10.55
N TYR A 112 8.89 3.78 -9.23
CA TYR A 112 8.93 5.02 -8.47
C TYR A 112 10.35 5.44 -8.06
N ARG A 113 10.68 6.72 -8.26
CA ARG A 113 12.01 7.32 -8.00
C ARG A 113 12.45 7.21 -6.53
N SER A 114 11.52 7.02 -5.59
CA SER A 114 11.85 6.85 -4.17
C SER A 114 12.13 5.39 -3.77
N SER A 115 11.99 4.44 -4.70
CA SER A 115 12.18 3.02 -4.41
C SER A 115 13.58 2.72 -3.87
N LYS A 116 13.69 1.71 -3.00
CA LYS A 116 14.97 1.29 -2.42
C LYS A 116 15.99 0.95 -3.51
N GLN A 117 15.53 0.36 -4.60
CA GLN A 117 16.39 0.01 -5.73
C GLN A 117 16.90 1.24 -6.47
N PHE A 118 16.05 2.24 -6.72
CA PHE A 118 16.47 3.49 -7.35
C PHE A 118 17.51 4.23 -6.49
N LYS A 119 17.25 4.37 -5.18
CA LYS A 119 18.19 4.98 -4.23
C LYS A 119 19.50 4.20 -4.13
N SER A 120 19.44 2.87 -4.11
CA SER A 120 20.62 2.01 -4.10
C SER A 120 21.48 2.20 -5.36
N LYS A 121 20.84 2.17 -6.54
CA LYS A 121 21.52 2.42 -7.83
C LYS A 121 22.18 3.80 -7.86
N ARG A 122 21.49 4.85 -7.40
CA ARG A 122 22.04 6.22 -7.29
C ARG A 122 23.26 6.27 -6.37
N ARG A 123 23.21 5.60 -5.21
CA ARG A 123 24.36 5.53 -4.29
C ARG A 123 25.55 4.82 -4.93
N LEU A 124 25.31 3.71 -5.62
CA LEU A 124 26.37 2.96 -6.31
C LEU A 124 27.04 3.81 -7.41
N GLN A 125 26.23 4.55 -8.19
CA GLN A 125 26.73 5.48 -9.20
C GLN A 125 27.56 6.62 -8.60
N GLN A 126 27.12 7.20 -7.48
CA GLN A 126 27.88 8.25 -6.77
C GLN A 126 29.23 7.73 -6.25
N ILE A 127 29.27 6.52 -5.70
CA ILE A 127 30.51 5.87 -5.24
C ILE A 127 31.46 5.62 -6.43
N ALA A 128 30.93 5.15 -7.56
CA ALA A 128 31.73 4.91 -8.76
C ALA A 128 32.33 6.21 -9.33
N ALA A 129 31.53 7.29 -9.39
CA ALA A 129 32.00 8.59 -9.86
C ALA A 129 33.09 9.19 -8.95
N ALA A 130 32.93 9.08 -7.63
CA ALA A 130 33.93 9.54 -6.66
C ALA A 130 35.27 8.78 -6.79
N LYS A 131 35.23 7.47 -7.06
CA LYS A 131 36.45 6.67 -7.29
C LYS A 131 37.20 7.09 -8.55
N GLN A 132 36.51 7.48 -9.61
CA GLN A 132 37.16 7.89 -10.87
C GLN A 132 37.90 9.23 -10.74
N GLN A 133 37.42 10.14 -9.90
CA GLN A 133 38.06 11.44 -9.67
C GLN A 133 39.36 11.36 -8.85
N GLN A 134 39.55 10.32 -8.03
CA GLN A 134 40.79 10.15 -7.25
C GLN A 134 41.99 9.66 -8.07
N VAL A 135 41.80 9.16 -9.30
CA VAL A 135 42.89 8.59 -10.12
C VAL A 135 43.57 9.64 -11.01
N GLN A 136 43.03 10.86 -11.12
CA GLN A 136 43.56 11.92 -11.99
C GLN A 136 44.05 13.18 -11.25
N ALA A 137 44.26 13.14 -9.94
CA ALA A 137 44.91 14.25 -9.25
C ALA A 137 46.44 14.13 -9.39
N PRO A 138 47.14 15.01 -10.15
CA PRO A 138 48.58 15.17 -10.00
C PRO A 138 48.84 15.60 -8.56
N THR A 139 49.77 14.91 -7.88
CA THR A 139 50.19 15.18 -6.51
C THR A 139 50.43 16.69 -6.30
N PRO A 140 49.63 17.40 -5.49
CA PRO A 140 49.95 18.77 -5.14
C PRO A 140 51.13 18.74 -4.17
N VAL A 141 52.25 19.31 -4.61
CA VAL A 141 53.36 19.66 -3.73
C VAL A 141 52.84 20.54 -2.60
N PHE A 142 53.16 20.12 -1.38
CA PHE A 142 52.64 20.63 -0.13
C PHE A 142 53.27 22.00 0.19
N THR A 143 52.56 23.09 -0.10
CA THR A 143 52.95 24.44 0.37
C THR A 143 52.03 24.84 1.52
N MET A 144 52.61 24.97 2.71
CA MET A 144 51.93 25.40 3.94
C MET A 144 51.47 26.86 3.80
N SER A 145 50.16 27.09 3.72
CA SER A 145 49.57 28.42 3.90
C SER A 145 48.33 28.30 4.79
N LEU A 146 48.36 29.04 5.90
CA LEU A 146 47.31 29.14 6.91
C LEU A 146 46.01 29.75 6.33
N PRO A 147 44.82 29.33 6.80
CA PRO A 147 43.56 29.91 6.32
C PRO A 147 43.20 31.18 7.09
N LEU A 148 43.14 32.31 6.39
CA LEU A 148 42.38 33.46 6.82
C LEU A 148 40.89 33.25 6.50
N ARG A 149 40.11 33.53 7.53
CA ARG A 149 38.65 33.58 7.65
C ARG A 149 38.01 34.41 6.54
N CYS A 150 37.08 33.83 5.78
CA CYS A 150 36.20 34.59 4.89
C CYS A 150 34.72 34.26 5.15
N VAL A 151 33.99 35.34 5.38
CA VAL A 151 32.56 35.49 5.61
C VAL A 151 31.79 35.23 4.30
N SER A 152 30.69 34.48 4.37
CA SER A 152 29.75 34.35 3.23
C SER A 152 28.62 35.38 3.36
N PRO A 153 28.36 36.21 2.32
CA PRO A 153 27.16 37.00 2.22
C PRO A 153 25.99 36.20 1.64
N SER A 154 24.83 36.77 1.95
CA SER A 154 23.45 36.39 1.70
C SER A 154 22.99 36.43 0.23
N GLU A 155 21.90 35.69 0.00
CA GLU A 155 20.84 35.87 -1.03
C GLU A 155 21.13 35.49 -2.49
N SER A 156 20.39 34.49 -2.97
CA SER A 156 19.80 34.53 -4.31
C SER A 156 18.62 33.56 -4.39
N SER A 157 17.44 34.14 -4.55
CA SER A 157 16.15 33.56 -4.87
C SER A 157 16.19 32.70 -6.14
N VAL A 158 15.61 31.50 -6.09
CA VAL A 158 15.34 30.70 -7.29
C VAL A 158 13.83 30.49 -7.40
N SER A 159 13.24 31.28 -8.30
CA SER A 159 11.94 31.05 -8.91
C SER A 159 12.04 29.84 -9.83
N SER A 160 11.15 28.88 -9.68
CA SER A 160 10.89 27.87 -10.70
C SER A 160 9.42 27.46 -10.61
N GLN A 161 8.67 28.01 -11.56
CA GLN A 161 7.33 27.57 -11.93
C GLN A 161 7.47 26.19 -12.58
N GLU A 162 6.89 25.15 -11.97
CA GLU A 162 6.57 23.91 -12.67
C GLU A 162 5.05 23.80 -12.78
N SER A 163 4.59 23.86 -14.03
CA SER A 163 3.24 23.55 -14.48
C SER A 163 2.95 22.06 -14.27
N SER A 164 2.34 21.75 -13.13
CA SER A 164 1.80 20.41 -12.87
C SER A 164 0.37 20.32 -13.41
N SER A 165 0.23 19.76 -14.61
CA SER A 165 -1.03 19.36 -15.22
C SER A 165 -1.68 18.24 -14.40
N ARG A 166 -2.37 18.59 -13.31
CA ARG A 166 -3.32 17.69 -12.64
C ARG A 166 -4.56 17.55 -13.52
N SER A 167 -4.67 16.44 -14.23
CA SER A 167 -5.92 16.02 -14.86
C SER A 167 -6.94 15.66 -13.77
N THR A 168 -7.76 16.63 -13.37
CA THR A 168 -9.01 16.33 -12.67
C THR A 168 -9.97 15.71 -13.67
N CYS A 169 -10.30 14.43 -13.46
CA CYS A 169 -11.38 13.76 -14.17
C CYS A 169 -12.69 14.51 -13.85
N ARG A 170 -13.14 15.33 -14.79
CA ARG A 170 -14.44 15.99 -14.75
C ARG A 170 -15.51 14.90 -14.83
N ARG A 171 -16.39 14.86 -13.83
CA ARG A 171 -17.71 14.25 -13.94
C ARG A 171 -18.52 15.09 -14.92
N SER A 172 -18.95 14.49 -16.02
CA SER A 172 -20.05 15.01 -16.82
C SER A 172 -21.34 14.58 -16.11
N ASP A 173 -21.90 15.46 -15.30
CA ASP A 173 -23.31 15.47 -14.88
C ASP A 173 -23.59 16.85 -14.30
N THR A 174 -23.84 17.83 -15.17
CA THR A 174 -24.33 19.15 -14.77
C THR A 174 -25.82 19.05 -14.49
N VAL A 175 -26.17 18.67 -13.26
CA VAL A 175 -27.45 19.10 -12.67
C VAL A 175 -27.20 20.45 -12.00
N ALA A 176 -27.94 21.47 -12.43
CA ALA A 176 -27.81 22.84 -11.95
C ALA A 176 -28.00 22.90 -10.43
N LEU A 177 -26.88 23.01 -9.71
CA LEU A 177 -26.85 23.08 -8.26
C LEU A 177 -27.23 24.50 -7.84
N SER A 178 -28.48 24.69 -7.43
CA SER A 178 -28.94 25.95 -6.84
C SER A 178 -28.05 26.31 -5.65
N LYS A 179 -27.79 27.61 -5.47
CA LYS A 179 -27.00 28.16 -4.35
C LYS A 179 -27.56 27.77 -2.97
N ASP A 180 -28.81 27.31 -2.91
CA ASP A 180 -29.47 26.87 -1.68
C ASP A 180 -28.93 25.54 -1.13
N THR A 181 -28.41 24.64 -1.98
CA THR A 181 -27.97 23.31 -1.51
C THR A 181 -26.68 23.38 -0.68
N VAL A 182 -25.82 24.36 -0.96
CA VAL A 182 -24.57 24.58 -0.21
C VAL A 182 -24.89 25.14 1.18
N PHE A 183 -25.90 26.01 1.29
CA PHE A 183 -26.31 26.58 2.57
C PHE A 183 -26.97 25.56 3.50
N ILE A 184 -27.76 24.63 2.92
CA ILE A 184 -28.37 23.52 3.67
C ILE A 184 -27.30 22.57 4.21
N LEU A 185 -26.26 22.27 3.42
CA LEU A 185 -25.18 21.38 3.86
C LEU A 185 -24.34 22.01 4.99
N MET A 186 -24.09 23.32 4.95
CA MET A 186 -23.37 24.02 6.03
C MET A 186 -24.23 24.26 7.29
N SER A 187 -25.56 24.25 7.18
CA SER A 187 -26.45 24.41 8.34
C SER A 187 -26.70 23.11 9.11
N ALA A 188 -26.49 21.95 8.48
CA ALA A 188 -26.61 20.64 9.16
C ALA A 188 -25.41 20.32 10.07
N PHE A 189 -24.25 20.94 9.81
CA PHE A 189 -23.10 20.91 10.72
C PHE A 189 -23.17 22.11 11.66
N GLY A 190 -24.23 22.13 12.48
CA GLY A 190 -24.39 23.12 13.53
C GLY A 190 -23.12 23.24 14.37
N ASN A 191 -22.70 24.48 14.58
CA ASN A 191 -21.70 24.90 15.54
C ASN A 191 -21.87 24.17 16.88
N ASN A 192 -21.04 23.16 17.13
CA ASN A 192 -20.57 22.83 18.48
C ASN A 192 -19.05 22.94 18.45
N VAL A 193 -18.58 24.18 18.38
CA VAL A 193 -17.21 24.53 18.75
C VAL A 193 -17.19 24.53 20.27
N SER A 194 -16.69 23.46 20.87
CA SER A 194 -15.84 23.49 22.08
C SER A 194 -15.71 22.10 22.71
N GLU A 195 -15.28 21.09 21.96
CA GLU A 195 -14.52 19.99 22.58
C GLU A 195 -13.32 19.68 21.70
N ASN A 196 -12.14 19.93 22.27
CA ASN A 196 -10.86 19.70 21.63
C ASN A 196 -10.68 18.17 21.51
N PRO A 197 -10.62 17.59 20.29
CA PRO A 197 -10.63 16.12 20.11
C PRO A 197 -9.36 15.42 20.62
N PHE A 198 -8.39 16.20 21.11
CA PHE A 198 -7.13 15.72 21.71
C PHE A 198 -7.07 15.93 23.22
N GLU A 199 -8.11 16.45 23.86
CA GLU A 199 -8.12 16.51 25.32
C GLU A 199 -8.39 15.11 25.90
N PRO A 200 -7.48 14.56 26.72
CA PRO A 200 -7.68 13.26 27.32
C PRO A 200 -8.88 13.32 28.25
N ARG A 201 -9.92 12.53 27.95
CA ARG A 201 -11.06 12.38 28.86
C ARG A 201 -10.55 11.85 30.20
N PRO A 202 -10.81 12.54 31.33
CA PRO A 202 -10.42 12.03 32.64
C PRO A 202 -11.12 10.69 32.87
N LEU A 203 -10.36 9.70 33.33
CA LEU A 203 -10.89 8.38 33.67
C LEU A 203 -11.93 8.57 34.78
N ALA A 204 -13.15 8.08 34.56
CA ALA A 204 -14.18 8.09 35.58
C ALA A 204 -13.67 7.31 36.80
N THR A 205 -13.50 8.01 37.92
CA THR A 205 -13.20 7.41 39.21
C THR A 205 -14.30 6.41 39.54
N THR A 206 -14.01 5.13 39.35
CA THR A 206 -14.88 4.04 39.83
C THR A 206 -14.90 4.16 41.35
N GLN A 207 -16.05 4.56 41.91
CA GLN A 207 -16.29 4.38 43.33
C GLN A 207 -16.19 2.89 43.63
N VAL A 208 -15.15 2.52 44.36
CA VAL A 208 -15.00 1.19 44.94
C VAL A 208 -16.00 1.15 46.09
N ASP A 209 -17.16 0.54 45.83
CA ASP A 209 -18.10 0.22 46.89
C ASP A 209 -17.40 -0.70 47.90
N VAL A 210 -17.35 -0.23 49.13
CA VAL A 210 -16.77 -0.90 50.29
C VAL A 210 -17.59 -2.16 50.55
N PHE A 211 -16.97 -3.32 50.36
CA PHE A 211 -17.56 -4.63 50.60
C PHE A 211 -17.82 -4.81 52.11
N GLU A 212 -19.08 -4.85 52.52
CA GLU A 212 -19.45 -5.17 53.91
C GLU A 212 -19.15 -6.64 54.23
N PRO A 213 -18.58 -6.95 55.42
CA PRO A 213 -18.31 -8.32 55.83
C PRO A 213 -19.59 -9.04 56.30
N ILE A 214 -19.79 -10.23 55.75
CA ILE A 214 -20.89 -11.15 56.10
C ILE A 214 -20.64 -11.72 57.51
N PRO A 215 -21.60 -11.63 58.46
CA PRO A 215 -21.47 -12.25 59.77
C PRO A 215 -21.68 -13.77 59.68
N LEU A 216 -20.72 -14.52 60.21
CA LEU A 216 -20.83 -15.96 60.45
C LEU A 216 -21.73 -16.19 61.68
N ALA A 217 -22.90 -16.78 61.47
CA ALA A 217 -23.71 -17.34 62.54
C ALA A 217 -23.26 -18.79 62.81
N LEU A 218 -22.92 -19.05 64.08
CA LEU A 218 -22.64 -20.36 64.68
C LEU A 218 -23.92 -21.17 64.87
#